data_AF-A0A958UJL3-F1
#
_entry.id   AF-A0A958UJL3-F1
#
_cell.length_a   1.000
_cell.length_b   1.000
_cell.length_c   1.000
_cell.angle_alpha   90.00
_cell.angle_beta   90.00
_cell.angle_gamma   90.00
#
_symmetry.space_group_name_H-M   'P 1'
#
loop_
_entity.id
_entity.type
_entity.pdbx_description
1 polymer ?
#
loop_
_entity_poly.entity_id
_entity_poly.type
_entity_poly.pdbx_seq_one_letter_code
_entity_poly.pdbx_strand_id
1 'polypeptide(L)'
;MKKILPVFALLISAFSLAQTPCENGTAGAFPCNGIDLLSRLTLNDLGASSGNDSWGWTDPQDGKEYAIMGLSNGAAFVDISDPVNPVYLGKLPAHTDSSTWRDIKVYNNYAFVVSEASGHGMQVFDLTRLRNVTNAPETFTEDAYYGGFGHCHNLVINEDTGYAYAVGTSSFGGGPHFVNIQDPLNPVAA
;
A
#
# COMPACT_ATOMS: atom_id res chain seq x y z
N MET A 1 56.12 -43.19 15.18
CA MET A 1 54.80 -42.96 15.82
C MET A 1 54.36 -41.52 15.54
N LYS A 2 53.58 -41.28 14.49
CA LYS A 2 53.08 -39.92 14.15
C LYS A 2 51.80 -39.68 14.96
N LYS A 3 51.85 -38.76 15.92
CA LYS A 3 50.67 -38.32 16.68
C LYS A 3 49.88 -37.37 15.79
N ILE A 4 48.71 -37.80 15.33
CA ILE A 4 47.74 -36.95 14.65
C ILE A 4 46.92 -36.26 15.75
N LEU A 5 47.03 -34.94 15.84
CA LEU A 5 46.23 -34.12 16.74
C LEU A 5 44.87 -33.85 16.07
N PRO A 6 43.72 -34.13 16.69
CA PRO A 6 42.43 -33.80 16.10
C PRO A 6 42.17 -32.31 16.31
N VAL A 7 42.05 -31.56 15.21
CA VAL A 7 41.57 -30.18 15.25
C VAL A 7 40.06 -30.25 15.38
N PHE A 8 39.53 -29.91 16.56
CA PHE A 8 38.10 -29.76 16.78
C PHE A 8 37.69 -28.38 16.25
N ALA A 9 37.07 -28.34 15.07
CA ALA A 9 36.50 -27.12 14.53
C ALA A 9 35.22 -26.78 15.32
N LEU A 10 35.26 -25.68 16.08
CA LEU A 10 34.09 -25.14 16.76
C LEU A 10 33.20 -24.49 15.69
N LEU A 11 32.12 -25.16 15.31
CA LEU A 11 31.07 -24.57 14.45
C LEU A 11 30.32 -23.53 15.28
N ILE A 12 30.69 -22.25 15.10
CA ILE A 12 29.90 -21.13 15.60
C ILE A 12 28.70 -21.00 14.65
N SER A 13 27.55 -21.51 15.07
CA SER A 13 26.28 -21.26 14.41
C SER A 13 25.89 -19.80 14.66
N ALA A 14 26.19 -18.93 13.69
CA ALA A 14 25.64 -17.58 13.65
C ALA A 14 24.14 -17.70 13.37
N PHE A 15 23.30 -17.41 14.37
CA PHE A 15 21.87 -17.25 14.15
C PHE A 15 21.66 -15.95 13.38
N SER A 16 21.34 -16.05 12.08
CA SER A 16 20.78 -14.93 11.34
C SER A 16 19.29 -14.83 11.68
N LEU A 17 18.89 -13.81 12.43
CA LEU A 17 17.49 -13.47 12.61
C LEU A 17 17.03 -12.72 11.35
N ALA A 18 16.04 -13.27 10.64
CA ALA A 18 15.43 -12.62 9.47
C ALA A 18 14.55 -11.43 9.88
N GLN A 19 14.00 -11.49 11.10
CA GLN A 19 13.25 -10.41 11.74
C GLN A 19 14.12 -9.66 12.75
N THR A 20 13.67 -8.48 13.17
CA THR A 20 14.27 -7.71 14.27
C THR A 20 13.34 -7.79 15.49
N PRO A 21 13.57 -8.74 16.42
CA PRO A 21 12.68 -8.93 17.56
C PRO A 21 12.66 -7.72 18.49
N CYS A 22 11.52 -7.52 19.15
CA CYS A 22 11.37 -6.53 20.20
C CYS A 22 11.95 -7.05 21.52
N GLU A 23 13.23 -6.77 21.75
CA GLU A 23 13.93 -7.16 22.97
C GLU A 23 14.26 -5.93 23.81
N ASN A 24 13.94 -5.99 25.11
CA ASN A 24 14.23 -4.92 26.07
C ASN A 24 13.71 -3.53 25.63
N GLY A 25 12.56 -3.47 24.94
CA GLY A 25 11.93 -2.23 24.49
C GLY A 25 12.46 -1.66 23.18
N THR A 26 13.30 -2.41 22.45
CA THR A 26 13.83 -1.99 21.15
C THR A 26 13.79 -3.11 20.10
N ALA A 27 13.38 -2.76 18.88
CA ALA A 27 13.50 -3.58 17.68
C ALA A 27 14.47 -2.86 16.73
N GLY A 28 15.75 -3.19 16.84
CA GLY A 28 16.83 -2.50 16.12
C GLY A 28 16.98 -1.07 16.64
N ALA A 29 16.85 -0.08 15.75
CA ALA A 29 16.92 1.34 16.13
C ALA A 29 15.59 1.93 16.62
N PHE A 30 14.50 1.14 16.61
CA PHE A 30 13.16 1.63 16.90
C PHE A 30 12.70 1.20 18.30
N PRO A 31 12.12 2.10 19.09
CA PRO A 31 11.39 1.72 20.30
C PRO A 31 10.24 0.77 19.94
N CYS A 32 10.00 -0.23 20.78
CA CYS A 32 8.94 -1.21 20.57
C CYS A 32 8.29 -1.63 21.91
N ASN A 33 7.07 -2.16 21.83
CA ASN A 33 6.36 -2.73 22.98
C ASN A 33 5.63 -4.01 22.57
N GLY A 34 6.33 -5.15 22.62
CA GLY A 34 5.78 -6.46 22.27
C GLY A 34 5.47 -6.65 20.78
N ILE A 35 6.04 -5.82 19.90
CA ILE A 35 5.85 -5.89 18.45
C ILE A 35 7.22 -5.95 17.78
N ASP A 36 7.47 -7.02 17.05
CA ASP A 36 8.69 -7.22 16.29
C ASP A 36 8.67 -6.38 15.00
N LEU A 37 9.84 -5.87 14.60
CA LEU A 37 10.01 -5.26 13.30
C LEU A 37 10.42 -6.34 12.30
N LEU A 38 9.53 -6.68 11.38
CA LEU A 38 9.78 -7.73 10.39
C LEU A 38 10.62 -7.23 9.22
N SER A 39 10.28 -6.05 8.68
CA SER A 39 10.98 -5.44 7.56
C SER A 39 10.74 -3.92 7.51
N ARG A 40 11.52 -3.21 6.69
CA ARG A 40 11.37 -1.76 6.49
C ARG A 40 11.62 -1.37 5.04
N LEU A 41 10.59 -0.80 4.41
CA LEU A 41 10.73 -0.02 3.17
C LEU A 41 10.66 1.46 3.52
N THR A 42 11.61 2.25 3.02
CA THR A 42 11.65 3.70 3.19
C THR A 42 10.90 4.41 2.06
N LEU A 43 10.58 5.69 2.27
CA LEU A 43 10.00 6.53 1.21
C LEU A 43 10.89 6.59 -0.04
N ASN A 44 12.22 6.56 0.15
CA ASN A 44 13.17 6.50 -0.97
C ASN A 44 13.06 5.16 -1.73
N ASP A 45 12.89 4.04 -1.04
CA ASP A 45 12.68 2.73 -1.68
C ASP A 45 11.39 2.72 -2.51
N LEU A 46 10.37 3.46 -2.05
CA LEU A 46 9.10 3.65 -2.75
C LEU A 46 9.13 4.81 -3.77
N GLY A 47 10.27 5.46 -3.99
CA GLY A 47 10.41 6.59 -4.91
C GLY A 47 9.50 7.78 -4.60
N ALA A 48 9.38 8.17 -3.34
CA ALA A 48 8.56 9.29 -2.88
C ALA A 48 9.27 10.13 -1.79
N SER A 49 8.82 11.37 -1.61
CA SER A 49 9.35 12.30 -0.60
C SER A 49 8.51 12.33 0.69
N SER A 50 7.23 11.95 0.60
CA SER A 50 6.32 11.85 1.73
C SER A 50 5.21 10.85 1.42
N GLY A 51 4.51 10.42 2.48
CA GLY A 51 3.30 9.61 2.41
C GLY A 51 2.41 9.92 3.60
N ASN A 52 1.12 9.62 3.47
CA ASN A 52 0.11 10.08 4.42
C ASN A 52 -1.00 9.06 4.72
N ASP A 53 -1.04 7.94 4.01
CA ASP A 53 -2.06 6.91 4.20
C ASP A 53 -1.49 5.51 3.93
N SER A 54 -2.14 4.51 4.52
CA SER A 54 -1.86 3.09 4.30
C SER A 54 -3.16 2.30 4.35
N TRP A 55 -3.38 1.45 3.35
CA TRP A 55 -4.49 0.51 3.30
C TRP A 55 -3.98 -0.90 2.98
N GLY A 56 -4.85 -1.89 3.12
CA GLY A 56 -4.53 -3.29 2.86
C GLY A 56 -5.49 -3.93 1.88
N TRP A 57 -5.01 -4.91 1.12
CA TRP A 57 -5.85 -5.84 0.36
C TRP A 57 -5.31 -7.25 0.52
N THR A 58 -6.19 -8.17 0.89
CA THR A 58 -5.91 -9.60 0.85
C THR A 58 -6.56 -10.16 -0.40
N ASP A 59 -5.75 -10.73 -1.28
CA ASP A 59 -6.23 -11.34 -2.50
C ASP A 59 -7.15 -12.53 -2.19
N PRO A 60 -8.43 -12.48 -2.59
CA PRO A 60 -9.37 -13.56 -2.30
C PRO A 60 -9.05 -14.86 -3.07
N GLN A 61 -8.18 -14.83 -4.08
CA GLN A 61 -7.83 -16.00 -4.90
C GLN A 61 -6.75 -16.87 -4.25
N ASP A 62 -5.69 -16.26 -3.70
CA ASP A 62 -4.52 -16.98 -3.20
C ASP A 62 -4.10 -16.60 -1.77
N GLY A 63 -4.80 -15.64 -1.15
CA GLY A 63 -4.54 -15.19 0.22
C GLY A 63 -3.30 -14.30 0.36
N LYS A 64 -2.69 -13.87 -0.76
CA LYS A 64 -1.58 -12.92 -0.71
C LYS A 64 -2.03 -11.60 -0.10
N GLU A 65 -1.17 -11.01 0.71
CA GLU A 65 -1.45 -9.74 1.37
C GLU A 65 -0.63 -8.62 0.74
N TYR A 66 -1.30 -7.49 0.51
CA TYR A 66 -0.71 -6.32 -0.13
C TYR A 66 -0.91 -5.09 0.73
N ALA A 67 0.18 -4.35 0.95
CA ALA A 67 0.11 -3.00 1.49
C ALA A 67 -0.03 -2.00 0.33
N ILE A 68 -0.97 -1.07 0.47
CA ILE A 68 -1.19 0.03 -0.47
C ILE A 68 -0.84 1.33 0.25
N MET A 69 0.23 1.99 -0.19
CA MET A 69 0.77 3.17 0.46
C MET A 69 0.37 4.44 -0.29
N GLY A 70 -0.31 5.36 0.38
CA GLY A 70 -0.58 6.71 -0.12
C GLY A 70 0.65 7.58 -0.02
N LEU A 71 1.21 7.96 -1.18
CA LEU A 71 2.44 8.75 -1.31
C LEU A 71 2.14 10.11 -1.93
N SER A 72 3.05 11.08 -1.79
CA SER A 72 2.84 12.41 -2.35
C SER A 72 2.64 12.43 -3.87
N ASN A 73 3.21 11.45 -4.56
CA ASN A 73 3.20 11.34 -6.02
C ASN A 73 2.38 10.16 -6.56
N GLY A 74 1.58 9.47 -5.74
CA GLY A 74 0.74 8.35 -6.19
C GLY A 74 0.45 7.33 -5.11
N ALA A 75 -0.04 6.15 -5.50
CA ALA A 75 -0.23 4.98 -4.63
C ALA A 75 0.80 3.91 -4.97
N ALA A 76 1.57 3.44 -3.99
CA ALA A 76 2.50 2.33 -4.15
C ALA A 76 1.89 1.01 -3.67
N PHE A 77 2.23 -0.08 -4.34
CA PHE A 77 1.76 -1.43 -4.03
C PHE A 77 2.94 -2.31 -3.62
N VAL A 78 2.80 -2.97 -2.48
CA VAL A 78 3.85 -3.82 -1.89
C VAL A 78 3.24 -5.18 -1.56
N ASP A 79 3.79 -6.27 -2.11
CA ASP A 79 3.47 -7.63 -1.67
C ASP A 79 4.13 -7.86 -0.30
N ILE A 80 3.33 -8.15 0.71
CA ILE A 80 3.76 -8.40 2.10
C ILE A 80 3.46 -9.84 2.54
N SER A 81 3.18 -10.75 1.60
CA SER A 81 2.86 -12.15 1.89
C SER A 81 4.01 -12.89 2.56
N ASP A 82 5.25 -12.48 2.27
CA ASP A 82 6.41 -12.78 3.11
C ASP A 82 6.82 -11.49 3.86
N PRO A 83 6.42 -11.32 5.13
CA PRO A 83 6.55 -10.04 5.82
C PRO A 83 8.00 -9.69 6.19
N VAL A 84 8.93 -10.65 6.14
CA VAL A 84 10.37 -10.38 6.30
C VAL A 84 11.07 -10.06 4.97
N ASN A 85 10.42 -10.34 3.84
CA ASN A 85 10.92 -10.03 2.48
C ASN A 85 9.84 -9.32 1.63
N PRO A 86 9.36 -8.13 2.01
CA PRO A 86 8.35 -7.43 1.24
C PRO A 86 8.88 -7.03 -0.14
N VAL A 87 8.03 -7.08 -1.16
CA VAL A 87 8.39 -6.75 -2.55
C VAL A 87 7.61 -5.52 -3.01
N TYR A 88 8.32 -4.42 -3.27
CA TYR A 88 7.73 -3.23 -3.90
C TYR A 88 7.41 -3.53 -5.37
N LEU A 89 6.13 -3.76 -5.67
CA LEU A 89 5.66 -4.19 -6.99
C LEU A 89 5.59 -3.05 -8.00
N GLY A 90 5.27 -1.85 -7.53
CA GLY A 90 5.12 -0.70 -8.42
C GLY A 90 4.21 0.38 -7.86
N LYS A 91 3.91 1.37 -8.70
CA LYS A 91 3.17 2.57 -8.32
C LYS A 91 2.16 2.97 -9.39
N LEU A 92 0.98 3.37 -8.95
CA LEU A 92 0.04 4.18 -9.71
C LEU A 92 0.38 5.65 -9.47
N PRO A 93 0.92 6.40 -10.45
CA PRO A 93 1.17 7.82 -10.30
C PRO A 93 -0.12 8.61 -10.01
N ALA A 94 0.00 9.75 -9.34
CA ALA A 94 -1.12 10.67 -9.16
C ALA A 94 -1.72 11.06 -10.53
N HIS A 95 -3.05 11.17 -10.60
CA HIS A 95 -3.73 11.55 -11.84
C HIS A 95 -3.30 12.92 -12.38
N THR A 96 -3.00 13.85 -11.47
CA THR A 96 -2.58 15.23 -11.76
C THR A 96 -1.24 15.52 -11.07
N ASP A 97 -1.18 16.58 -10.25
CA ASP A 97 0.01 16.94 -9.50
C ASP A 97 0.19 16.12 -8.21
N SER A 98 1.40 16.24 -7.64
CA SER A 98 1.68 15.73 -6.30
C SER A 98 0.90 16.50 -5.23
N SER A 99 0.46 15.81 -4.20
CA SER A 99 -0.20 16.39 -3.03
C SER A 99 0.24 15.64 -1.78
N THR A 100 0.37 16.33 -0.66
CA THR A 100 0.66 15.70 0.63
C THR A 100 -0.49 14.86 1.16
N TRP A 101 -1.65 14.86 0.48
CA TRP A 101 -2.85 14.16 0.89
C TRP A 101 -3.35 13.19 -0.17
N ARG A 102 -3.53 11.93 0.25
CA ARG A 102 -4.10 10.83 -0.52
C ARG A 102 -4.86 9.90 0.41
N ASP A 103 -5.99 9.37 -0.03
CA ASP A 103 -6.69 8.33 0.74
C ASP A 103 -7.07 7.19 -0.20
N ILE A 104 -6.94 5.97 0.28
CA ILE A 104 -7.22 4.76 -0.48
C ILE A 104 -8.25 3.91 0.27
N LYS A 105 -9.25 3.41 -0.44
CA LYS A 105 -10.13 2.34 0.04
C LYS A 105 -10.28 1.28 -1.03
N VAL A 106 -10.64 0.08 -0.62
CA VAL A 106 -10.82 -1.06 -1.51
C VAL A 106 -12.28 -1.48 -1.50
N TYR A 107 -12.78 -1.84 -2.67
CA TYR A 107 -14.07 -2.52 -2.84
C TYR A 107 -13.88 -3.67 -3.83
N ASN A 108 -14.21 -4.89 -3.40
CA ASN A 108 -13.85 -6.12 -4.12
C ASN A 108 -12.33 -6.16 -4.42
N ASN A 109 -11.94 -6.21 -5.70
CA ASN A 109 -10.54 -6.21 -6.12
C ASN A 109 -10.07 -4.86 -6.67
N TYR A 110 -10.75 -3.77 -6.35
CA TYR A 110 -10.43 -2.44 -6.89
C TYR A 110 -10.03 -1.48 -5.78
N ALA A 111 -8.88 -0.82 -5.95
CA ALA A 111 -8.49 0.30 -5.12
C ALA A 111 -9.03 1.60 -5.71
N PHE A 112 -9.65 2.41 -4.85
CA PHE A 112 -10.18 3.73 -5.16
C PHE A 112 -9.27 4.75 -4.48
N VAL A 113 -8.60 5.58 -5.28
CA VAL A 113 -7.54 6.48 -4.82
C VAL A 113 -7.97 7.93 -5.04
N VAL A 114 -8.07 8.69 -3.96
CA VAL A 114 -8.43 10.12 -3.98
C VAL A 114 -7.28 10.98 -3.48
N SER A 115 -7.29 12.28 -3.81
CA SER A 115 -6.29 13.24 -3.35
C SER A 115 -6.86 14.66 -3.27
N GLU A 116 -6.21 15.50 -2.46
CA GLU A 116 -6.47 16.94 -2.45
C GLU A 116 -5.85 17.69 -3.64
N ALA A 117 -5.10 17.01 -4.52
CA ALA A 117 -4.59 17.62 -5.74
C ALA A 117 -5.75 18.14 -6.62
N SER A 118 -5.58 19.34 -7.17
CA SER A 118 -6.60 19.98 -7.99
C SER A 118 -6.86 19.17 -9.28
N GLY A 119 -8.10 18.74 -9.47
CA GLY A 119 -8.50 17.95 -10.65
C GLY A 119 -8.17 16.46 -10.55
N HIS A 120 -7.65 16.00 -9.42
CA HIS A 120 -7.29 14.61 -9.22
C HIS A 120 -8.47 13.64 -9.31
N GLY A 121 -9.67 14.04 -8.87
CA GLY A 121 -10.82 13.15 -8.82
C GLY A 121 -10.54 11.86 -8.04
N MET A 122 -11.10 10.75 -8.52
CA MET A 122 -10.89 9.40 -7.97
C MET A 122 -10.39 8.46 -9.07
N GLN A 123 -9.17 7.96 -8.92
CA GLN A 123 -8.63 6.88 -9.74
C GLN A 123 -9.17 5.53 -9.24
N VAL A 124 -9.37 4.60 -10.15
CA VAL A 124 -9.69 3.20 -9.84
C VAL A 124 -8.62 2.29 -10.44
N PHE A 125 -8.11 1.37 -9.64
CA PHE A 125 -7.07 0.42 -10.04
C PHE A 125 -7.47 -1.01 -9.73
N ASP A 126 -7.36 -1.90 -10.71
CA ASP A 126 -7.59 -3.33 -10.55
C ASP A 126 -6.41 -3.99 -9.84
N LEU A 127 -6.60 -4.34 -8.57
CA LEU A 127 -5.58 -4.96 -7.72
C LEU A 127 -5.18 -6.36 -8.21
N THR A 128 -6.01 -7.04 -9.00
CA THR A 128 -5.65 -8.35 -9.56
C THR A 128 -4.48 -8.27 -10.53
N ARG A 129 -4.17 -7.09 -11.09
CA ARG A 129 -2.99 -6.85 -11.92
C ARG A 129 -1.69 -7.11 -11.17
N LEU A 130 -1.68 -6.95 -9.84
CA LEU A 130 -0.52 -7.19 -8.99
C LEU A 130 -0.04 -8.65 -9.01
N ARG A 131 -0.93 -9.60 -9.35
CA ARG A 131 -0.61 -11.04 -9.46
C ARG A 131 0.40 -11.33 -10.57
N ASN A 132 0.46 -10.49 -11.60
CA ASN A 132 1.19 -10.74 -12.84
C ASN A 132 2.46 -9.89 -12.99
N VAL A 133 2.86 -9.15 -11.95
CA VAL A 133 4.06 -8.32 -11.99
C VAL A 133 5.30 -9.20 -11.99
N THR A 134 5.98 -9.29 -13.14
CA THR A 134 7.21 -10.08 -13.29
C THR A 134 8.48 -9.24 -13.22
N ASN A 135 8.38 -7.94 -13.52
CA ASN A 135 9.52 -7.00 -13.55
C ASN A 135 9.21 -5.78 -12.66
N ALA A 136 9.29 -5.97 -11.35
CA ALA A 136 9.09 -4.91 -10.39
C ALA A 136 10.30 -3.95 -10.30
N PRO A 137 10.11 -2.65 -9.99
CA PRO A 137 8.81 -1.98 -9.85
C PRO A 137 8.21 -1.56 -11.20
N GLU A 138 6.90 -1.73 -11.35
CA GLU A 138 6.13 -1.25 -12.51
C GLU A 138 5.57 0.17 -12.27
N THR A 139 5.43 0.96 -13.34
CA THR A 139 4.61 2.18 -13.33
C THR A 139 3.26 1.88 -13.95
N PHE A 140 2.22 1.84 -13.13
CA PHE A 140 0.86 1.52 -13.53
C PHE A 140 0.10 2.74 -14.08
N THR A 141 -1.07 2.47 -14.66
CA THR A 141 -2.08 3.44 -15.06
C THR A 141 -3.41 3.08 -14.40
N GLU A 142 -4.27 4.06 -14.13
CA GLU A 142 -5.63 3.77 -13.68
C GLU A 142 -6.41 2.95 -14.70
N ASP A 143 -7.29 2.07 -14.21
CA ASP A 143 -8.21 1.27 -15.02
C ASP A 143 -9.54 2.00 -15.26
N ALA A 144 -9.92 2.89 -14.35
CA ALA A 144 -11.01 3.84 -14.54
C ALA A 144 -10.78 5.14 -13.75
N TYR A 145 -11.57 6.16 -14.07
CA TYR A 145 -11.47 7.48 -13.47
C TYR A 145 -12.87 8.07 -13.25
N TYR A 146 -13.09 8.63 -12.06
CA TYR A 146 -14.27 9.40 -11.73
C TYR A 146 -13.91 10.88 -11.49
N GLY A 147 -14.37 11.74 -12.41
CA GLY A 147 -14.13 13.19 -12.38
C GLY A 147 -15.28 14.03 -11.81
N GLY A 148 -16.23 13.43 -11.08
CA GLY A 148 -17.39 14.15 -10.54
C GLY A 148 -17.07 15.17 -9.45
N PHE A 149 -15.84 15.15 -8.92
CA PHE A 149 -15.28 16.16 -8.04
C PHE A 149 -13.81 16.44 -8.42
N GLY A 150 -13.34 17.65 -8.12
CA GLY A 150 -11.96 18.03 -8.43
C GLY A 150 -10.94 17.47 -7.43
N HIS A 151 -11.19 17.65 -6.14
CA HIS A 151 -10.33 17.19 -5.04
C HIS A 151 -11.16 16.51 -3.96
N CYS A 152 -10.52 15.68 -3.13
CA CYS A 152 -11.16 14.96 -2.03
C CYS A 152 -10.15 14.68 -0.92
N HIS A 153 -10.56 14.84 0.33
CA HIS A 153 -9.69 14.67 1.50
C HIS A 153 -9.67 13.23 2.02
N ASN A 154 -10.82 12.55 1.98
CA ASN A 154 -10.97 11.20 2.51
C ASN A 154 -12.06 10.43 1.74
N LEU A 155 -11.90 9.12 1.63
CA LEU A 155 -12.88 8.23 1.01
C LEU A 155 -13.40 7.24 2.05
N VAL A 156 -14.71 7.04 2.07
CA VAL A 156 -15.34 5.96 2.83
C VAL A 156 -16.08 5.08 1.84
N ILE A 157 -16.06 3.77 2.03
CA ILE A 157 -16.80 2.83 1.19
C ILE A 157 -17.71 1.98 2.07
N ASN A 158 -18.96 1.82 1.66
CA ASN A 158 -19.84 0.79 2.17
C ASN A 158 -19.74 -0.42 1.23
N GLU A 159 -18.95 -1.40 1.62
CA GLU A 159 -18.66 -2.60 0.84
C GLU A 159 -19.88 -3.52 0.68
N ASP A 160 -20.87 -3.47 1.57
CA ASP A 160 -22.09 -4.27 1.43
C ASP A 160 -23.00 -3.79 0.30
N THR A 161 -22.90 -2.49 -0.04
CA THR A 161 -23.84 -1.83 -0.96
C THR A 161 -23.17 -1.31 -2.24
N GLY A 162 -21.84 -1.18 -2.26
CA GLY A 162 -21.08 -0.67 -3.39
C GLY A 162 -21.23 0.85 -3.56
N TYR A 163 -21.25 1.60 -2.46
CA TYR A 163 -21.24 3.07 -2.49
C TYR A 163 -20.00 3.63 -1.83
N ALA A 164 -19.36 4.56 -2.53
CA ALA A 164 -18.28 5.40 -2.01
C ALA A 164 -18.82 6.78 -1.61
N TYR A 165 -18.25 7.34 -0.55
CA TYR A 165 -18.57 8.64 0.01
C TYR A 165 -17.28 9.46 0.03
N ALA A 166 -17.12 10.37 -0.93
CA ALA A 166 -15.98 11.27 -0.99
C ALA A 166 -16.23 12.48 -0.06
N VAL A 167 -15.32 12.67 0.89
CA VAL A 167 -15.44 13.66 1.99
C VAL A 167 -14.34 14.72 1.84
N GLY A 168 -14.67 15.97 2.12
CA GLY A 168 -13.74 17.10 1.92
C GLY A 168 -13.63 17.52 0.45
N THR A 169 -14.67 17.26 -0.34
CA THR A 169 -14.83 17.84 -1.69
C THR A 169 -15.46 19.24 -1.60
N SER A 170 -15.52 19.96 -2.72
CA SER A 170 -16.27 21.22 -2.84
C SER A 170 -17.76 21.04 -3.20
N SER A 171 -18.22 19.80 -3.35
CA SER A 171 -19.61 19.52 -3.70
C SER A 171 -20.55 19.60 -2.48
N PHE A 172 -21.85 19.77 -2.74
CA PHE A 172 -22.92 19.73 -1.73
C PHE A 172 -22.68 20.60 -0.48
N GLY A 173 -22.00 21.75 -0.63
CA GLY A 173 -21.71 22.66 0.48
C GLY A 173 -20.75 22.09 1.54
N GLY A 174 -19.87 21.16 1.15
CA GLY A 174 -18.95 20.46 2.06
C GLY A 174 -19.52 19.15 2.62
N GLY A 175 -20.73 18.76 2.22
CA GLY A 175 -21.27 17.43 2.49
C GLY A 175 -20.55 16.32 1.70
N PRO A 176 -20.79 15.05 2.04
CA PRO A 176 -20.23 13.93 1.29
C PRO A 176 -20.78 13.90 -0.14
N HIS A 177 -19.92 13.56 -1.09
CA HIS A 177 -20.27 13.26 -2.47
C HIS A 177 -20.47 11.75 -2.60
N PHE A 178 -21.64 11.32 -3.05
CA PHE A 178 -22.01 9.91 -3.10
C PHE A 178 -21.73 9.38 -4.52
N VAL A 179 -21.05 8.24 -4.60
CA VAL A 179 -20.67 7.61 -5.86
C VAL A 179 -21.09 6.15 -5.81
N ASN A 180 -21.87 5.70 -6.79
CA ASN A 180 -22.12 4.29 -7.01
C ASN A 180 -20.90 3.67 -7.68
N ILE A 181 -20.33 2.66 -7.05
CA ILE A 181 -19.14 1.92 -7.49
C ILE A 181 -19.42 0.41 -7.69
N GLN A 182 -20.70 0.02 -7.80
CA GLN A 182 -21.10 -1.37 -8.04
C GLN A 182 -20.51 -1.94 -9.33
N ASP A 183 -20.30 -1.09 -10.33
CA ASP A 183 -19.38 -1.34 -11.44
C ASP A 183 -18.12 -0.46 -11.22
N PRO A 184 -17.03 -1.02 -10.68
CA PRO A 184 -15.81 -0.27 -10.36
C PRO A 184 -15.17 0.42 -11.57
N LEU A 185 -15.38 -0.11 -12.78
CA LEU A 185 -14.84 0.47 -14.01
C LEU A 185 -15.73 1.56 -14.59
N ASN A 186 -16.96 1.72 -14.07
CA ASN A 186 -17.91 2.75 -14.48
C ASN A 186 -18.57 3.43 -13.27
N PRO A 187 -17.78 4.08 -12.39
CA PRO A 187 -18.32 4.80 -11.24
C PRO A 187 -19.20 5.98 -11.69
N VAL A 188 -20.34 6.17 -11.04
CA VAL A 188 -21.31 7.24 -11.36
C VAL A 188 -21.78 7.97 -10.11
N ALA A 189 -22.17 9.23 -10.25
CA ALA A 189 -22.82 9.96 -9.16
C ALA A 189 -24.10 9.23 -8.71
N ALA A 190 -24.34 9.19 -7.39
CA ALA A 190 -25.51 8.54 -6.77
C ALA A 190 -26.54 9.56 -6.27
#